data_AF-A0A946KRX5-F1
#
_entry.id   AF-A0A946KRX5-F1
#
_cell.length_a   1.000
_cell.length_b   1.000
_cell.length_c   1.000
_cell.angle_alpha   90.00
_cell.angle_beta   90.00
_cell.angle_gamma   90.00
#
_symmetry.space_group_name_H-M   'P 1'
#
loop_
_entity.id
_entity.type
_entity.pdbx_description
1 polymer ?
#
loop_
_entity_poly.entity_id
_entity_poly.type
_entity_poly.pdbx_seq_one_letter_code
_entity_poly.pdbx_strand_id
1 'polypeptide(L)' 'MTTEKFDLDYAPALESTAVVNIAKQYGLFVNGEFVKARGDKTFATINPATEAHLANVAEA' A
#
# COMPACT_ATOMS: atom_id res chain seq x y z
N MET A 1 36.11 -25.88 1.18
CA MET A 1 34.95 -25.38 0.41
C MET A 1 34.17 -24.50 1.35
N THR A 2 34.42 -23.19 1.30
CA THR A 2 33.75 -22.21 2.16
C THR A 2 32.39 -21.92 1.55
N THR A 3 31.32 -22.15 2.30
CA THR A 3 29.96 -21.83 1.87
C THR A 3 29.77 -20.32 1.96
N GLU A 4 29.84 -19.63 0.82
CA GLU A 4 29.43 -18.23 0.71
C GLU A 4 27.92 -18.15 1.00
N LYS A 5 27.57 -17.47 2.09
CA LYS A 5 26.19 -17.26 2.51
C LYS A 5 25.61 -16.14 1.64
N PHE A 6 24.79 -16.49 0.66
CA PHE A 6 23.99 -15.50 -0.07
C PHE A 6 22.95 -14.92 0.88
N ASP A 7 23.17 -13.67 1.28
CA ASP A 7 22.29 -12.92 2.17
C ASP A 7 21.07 -12.45 1.35
N LEU A 8 19.89 -13.01 1.65
CA LEU A 8 18.62 -12.73 0.96
C LEU A 8 17.77 -11.71 1.72
N ASP A 9 18.36 -10.97 2.67
CA ASP A 9 17.62 -9.98 3.43
C ASP A 9 17.22 -8.79 2.55
N TYR A 10 16.02 -8.26 2.80
CA TYR A 10 15.52 -7.09 2.07
C TYR A 10 16.45 -5.90 2.28
N ALA A 11 16.94 -5.33 1.18
CA ALA A 11 17.70 -4.09 1.24
C ALA A 11 16.84 -2.97 1.86
N PRO A 12 17.41 -2.11 2.72
CA PRO A 12 16.69 -1.00 3.30
C PRO A 12 16.19 -0.05 2.21
N ALA A 13 14.97 0.47 2.38
CA ALA A 13 14.44 1.49 1.48
C ALA A 13 15.27 2.77 1.59
N LEU A 14 15.85 3.21 0.47
CA LEU A 14 16.65 4.44 0.40
C LEU A 14 15.78 5.70 0.54
N GLU A 15 14.53 5.61 0.11
CA GLU A 15 13.57 6.71 0.13
C GLU A 15 12.81 6.78 1.47
N SER A 16 12.73 7.97 2.04
CA SER A 16 11.99 8.20 3.28
C SER A 16 10.49 8.14 3.06
N THR A 17 9.74 7.55 3.99
CA THR A 17 8.27 7.59 3.96
C THR A 17 7.70 8.99 4.19
N ALA A 18 8.50 9.92 4.72
CA ALA A 18 8.06 11.29 5.04
C ALA A 18 7.67 12.12 3.80
N VAL A 19 8.13 11.75 2.60
CA VAL A 19 7.81 12.46 1.36
C VAL A 19 6.49 12.01 0.74
N VAL A 20 5.96 10.86 1.19
CA VAL A 20 4.75 10.25 0.62
C VAL A 20 3.51 10.80 1.32
N ASN A 21 2.54 11.25 0.54
CA ASN A 21 1.22 11.66 1.05
C ASN A 21 0.14 10.73 0.49
N ILE A 22 -0.57 10.02 1.38
CA ILE A 22 -1.64 9.08 1.04
C ILE A 22 -2.97 9.67 1.50
N ALA A 23 -3.97 9.70 0.63
CA ALA A 23 -5.31 10.13 0.99
C ALA A 23 -5.98 9.08 1.89
N LYS A 24 -6.83 9.52 2.82
CA LYS A 24 -7.52 8.60 3.75
C LYS A 24 -8.41 7.57 3.05
N GLN A 25 -8.93 7.91 1.88
CA GLN A 25 -9.82 7.05 1.11
C GLN A 25 -9.66 7.25 -0.39
N TYR A 26 -9.79 6.16 -1.15
CA TYR A 26 -9.83 6.16 -2.62
C TYR A 26 -11.09 5.45 -3.14
N GLY A 27 -11.70 6.02 -4.17
CA GLY A 27 -12.83 5.43 -4.90
C GLY A 27 -12.41 4.41 -5.96
N LEU A 28 -13.39 3.83 -6.65
CA LEU A 28 -13.15 3.06 -7.88
C LEU A 28 -12.78 4.03 -8.99
N PHE A 29 -11.76 3.72 -9.78
CA PHE A 29 -11.40 4.54 -10.93
C PHE A 29 -12.11 4.03 -12.19
N VAL A 30 -13.17 4.73 -12.61
CA VAL A 30 -14.06 4.34 -13.71
C VAL A 30 -14.19 5.52 -14.67
N ASN A 31 -13.94 5.27 -15.96
CA ASN A 31 -14.05 6.28 -17.03
C ASN A 31 -13.23 7.57 -16.79
N GLY A 32 -12.08 7.46 -16.10
CA GLY A 32 -11.21 8.61 -15.83
C GLY A 32 -11.55 9.37 -14.54
N GLU A 33 -12.55 8.94 -13.79
CA GLU A 33 -12.99 9.58 -12.55
C GLU A 33 -13.00 8.60 -11.37
N PHE A 34 -12.80 9.12 -10.16
CA PHE A 34 -12.97 8.35 -8.93
C PHE A 34 -14.43 8.40 -8.49
N VAL A 35 -15.07 7.24 -8.42
CA VAL A 35 -16.47 7.07 -8.02
C VAL A 35 -16.57 6.19 -6.76
N LYS A 36 -17.68 6.30 -6.04
CA LYS A 36 -17.94 5.46 -4.86
C LYS A 36 -18.26 4.02 -5.26
N ALA A 37 -17.87 3.06 -4.42
CA ALA A 37 -18.33 1.69 -4.50
C ALA A 37 -19.85 1.60 -4.34
N ARG A 38 -20.43 0.55 -4.93
CA ARG A 38 -21.83 0.23 -4.69
C ARG A 38 -22.03 -0.15 -3.22
N GLY A 39 -22.92 0.57 -2.54
CA GLY A 39 -23.16 0.38 -1.10
C GLY A 39 -22.05 0.93 -0.18
N ASP A 40 -21.21 1.83 -0.70
CA ASP A 40 -20.11 2.48 0.04
C ASP A 40 -19.12 1.49 0.70
N LYS A 41 -19.02 0.27 0.16
CA LYS A 41 -18.11 -0.76 0.66
C LYS A 41 -16.65 -0.37 0.41
N THR A 42 -15.83 -0.55 1.44
CA THR A 42 -14.39 -0.31 1.36
C THR A 42 -13.63 -1.32 2.20
N PHE A 43 -12.36 -1.56 1.87
CA PHE A 43 -11.44 -2.35 2.69
C PHE A 43 -10.16 -1.58 3.00
N ALA A 44 -9.51 -1.96 4.11
CA ALA A 44 -8.30 -1.33 4.60
C ALA A 44 -7.09 -1.72 3.76
N THR A 45 -6.26 -0.73 3.43
CA THR A 45 -4.89 -0.93 2.94
C THR A 45 -3.94 -0.86 4.12
N ILE A 46 -3.09 -1.88 4.26
CA ILE A 46 -2.20 -2.06 5.40
C ILE A 46 -0.76 -2.03 4.93
N ASN A 47 0.11 -1.34 5.69
CA ASN A 47 1.54 -1.36 5.47
C ASN A 47 2.11 -2.73 5.85
N PRO A 48 2.74 -3.49 4.93
CA PRO A 48 3.26 -4.82 5.24
C PRO A 48 4.46 -4.79 6.21
N ALA A 49 5.18 -3.67 6.33
CA ALA A 49 6.36 -3.56 7.18
C ALA A 49 6.02 -3.25 8.65
N THR A 50 4.86 -2.63 8.91
CA THR A 50 4.49 -2.13 10.25
C THR A 50 3.06 -2.47 10.67
N GLU A 51 2.30 -3.14 9.80
CA GLU A 51 0.86 -3.42 9.98
C GLU A 51 -0.01 -2.16 10.16
N ALA A 52 0.55 -0.98 9.91
CA ALA A 52 -0.18 0.28 10.05
C ALA A 52 -1.26 0.43 8.97
N HIS A 53 -2.42 0.97 9.34
CA HIS A 53 -3.45 1.39 8.39
C HIS A 53 -2.95 2.57 7.56
N LEU A 54 -3.15 2.50 6.24
CA LEU A 54 -2.74 3.53 5.29
C LEU A 54 -3.94 4.28 4.71
N ALA A 55 -4.95 3.56 4.21
CA ALA A 55 -6.12 4.14 3.57
C ALA A 55 -7.26 3.11 3.49
N ASN A 56 -8.47 3.57 3.20
CA ASN A 56 -9.56 2.69 2.75
C ASN A 56 -9.73 2.80 1.24
N VAL A 57 -9.87 1.67 0.55
CA VAL A 57 -10.10 1.62 -0.90
C VAL A 57 -11.46 0.99 -1.17
N ALA A 58 -12.14 1.50 -2.19
CA ALA A 58 -13.46 1.01 -2.60
C ALA A 58 -13.42 -0.46 -3.06
N GLU A 59 -14.41 -1.26 -2.62
CA GLU A 59 -14.64 -2.64 -3.08
C GLU A 59 -15.50 -2.62 -4.36
N ALA A 60 -15.09 -3.37 -5.40
CA ALA A 60 -15.76 -3.41 -6.70
C ALA A 60 -16.94 -4.40 -6.73
#